data_AF-A0A0Q4CL31-F1
#
_entry.id   AF-A0A0Q4CL31-F1
#
_cell.length_a   1.000
_cell.length_b   1.000
_cell.length_c   1.000
_cell.angle_alpha   90.00
_cell.angle_beta   90.00
_cell.angle_gamma   90.00
#
_symmetry.space_group_name_H-M   'P 1'
#
loop_
_entity.id
_entity.type
_entity.pdbx_description
1 polymer ?
#
loop_
_entity_poly.entity_id
_entity_poly.type
_entity_poly.pdbx_seq_one_letter_code
_entity_poly.pdbx_strand_id
1 'polypeptide(L)'
;MTVIPRYVAPRPPRHRIVHDESGEHLVVPARRSWFALPFLCVWISFWTMGGVMAATELLRTGEAFLAIWLIGWAVAWLFAAASILWQLAGREEIAVVGGDLLLRLRAGPFSRTRAYRGGEVRNLRASVQTIFDRSQVGFAPFLNWMGAVKFDHGARTIGFAGGVDEAEAAMIRDWLVKRLPRAAT
;
A
#
# COMPACT_ATOMS: atom_id res chain seq x y z
N MET A 1 -1.99 13.35 -48.32
CA MET A 1 -2.76 13.03 -47.10
C MET A 1 -1.84 13.30 -45.91
N THR A 2 -1.96 14.47 -45.28
CA THR A 2 -1.05 14.92 -44.23
C THR A 2 -1.44 14.27 -42.91
N VAL A 3 -0.62 13.36 -42.39
CA VAL A 3 -0.85 12.72 -41.09
C VAL A 3 -0.49 13.73 -40.01
N ILE A 4 -1.49 14.34 -39.37
CA ILE A 4 -1.28 15.22 -38.22
C ILE A 4 -0.93 14.32 -37.02
N PRO A 5 0.25 14.48 -36.39
CA PRO A 5 0.62 13.69 -35.22
C PRO A 5 -0.34 14.00 -34.07
N ARG A 6 -0.92 12.95 -33.47
CA ARG A 6 -1.81 13.06 -32.32
C ARG A 6 -0.97 13.02 -31.04
N TYR A 7 -0.74 14.18 -30.44
CA TYR A 7 -0.04 14.27 -29.16
C TYR A 7 -0.89 13.64 -28.04
N VAL A 8 -0.31 12.68 -27.32
CA VAL A 8 -0.95 12.06 -26.16
C VAL A 8 -0.63 12.92 -24.94
N ALA A 9 -1.65 13.44 -24.26
CA ALA A 9 -1.46 14.19 -23.03
C ALA A 9 -0.83 13.29 -21.95
N PRO A 10 0.16 13.80 -21.18
CA PRO A 10 0.81 13.01 -20.14
C PRO A 10 -0.21 12.58 -19.08
N ARG A 11 -0.11 11.32 -18.64
CA ARG A 11 -0.98 10.77 -17.59
C ARG A 11 -0.74 11.56 -16.30
N PRO A 12 -1.77 12.18 -15.69
CA PRO A 12 -1.58 12.94 -14.48
C PRO A 12 -1.08 12.02 -13.35
N PRO A 13 -0.13 12.49 -12.52
CA PRO A 13 0.32 11.74 -11.36
C PRO A 13 -0.85 11.45 -10.41
N ARG A 14 -0.81 10.29 -9.76
CA ARG A 14 -1.82 9.90 -8.76
C ARG A 14 -1.48 10.42 -7.37
N HIS A 15 -0.21 10.73 -7.13
CA HIS A 15 0.22 11.41 -5.93
C HIS A 15 -0.32 12.85 -5.91
N ARG A 16 -0.83 13.25 -4.75
CA ARG A 16 -1.24 14.63 -4.50
C ARG A 16 -0.24 15.25 -3.53
N ILE A 17 0.39 16.34 -3.94
CA ILE A 17 1.18 17.18 -3.04
C ILE A 17 0.18 18.06 -2.29
N VAL A 18 0.13 17.93 -0.98
CA VAL A 18 -0.69 18.74 -0.09
C VAL A 18 0.26 19.57 0.76
N HIS A 19 0.10 20.89 0.70
CA HIS A 19 0.78 21.81 1.59
C HIS A 19 -0.13 22.03 2.79
N ASP A 20 0.35 21.69 3.99
CA ASP A 20 -0.37 21.91 5.24
C ASP A 20 0.50 22.75 6.19
N GLU A 21 -0.09 23.27 7.27
CA GLU A 21 0.56 24.14 8.25
C GLU A 21 1.77 23.48 8.95
N SER A 22 1.89 22.15 8.85
CA SER A 22 2.98 21.32 9.38
C SER A 22 4.11 21.04 8.37
N GLY A 23 3.99 21.50 7.12
CA GLY A 23 4.93 21.27 6.03
C GLY A 23 4.31 20.62 4.78
N GLU A 24 5.14 20.41 3.76
CA GLU A 24 4.74 19.73 2.52
C GLU A 24 4.65 18.22 2.73
N HIS A 25 3.53 17.62 2.37
CA HIS A 25 3.37 16.16 2.40
C HIS A 25 2.74 15.62 1.10
N LEU A 26 3.21 14.46 0.70
CA LEU A 26 2.83 13.77 -0.52
C LEU A 26 1.90 12.61 -0.17
N VAL A 27 0.68 12.65 -0.70
CA VAL A 27 -0.34 11.62 -0.46
C VAL A 27 -0.43 10.71 -1.67
N VAL A 28 -0.10 9.44 -1.48
CA VAL A 28 -0.25 8.37 -2.47
C VAL A 28 -1.49 7.54 -2.10
N PRO A 29 -2.59 7.61 -2.86
CA PRO A 29 -3.74 6.75 -2.60
C PRO A 29 -3.43 5.30 -2.98
N ALA A 30 -3.91 4.34 -2.18
CA ALA A 30 -3.81 2.93 -2.53
C ALA A 30 -4.41 2.67 -3.92
N ARG A 31 -3.78 1.81 -4.70
CA ARG A 31 -4.30 1.47 -6.03
C ARG A 31 -5.47 0.52 -5.87
N ARG A 32 -6.59 0.94 -6.44
CA ARG A 32 -7.82 0.16 -6.46
C ARG A 32 -7.78 -0.79 -7.64
N SER A 33 -7.91 -2.09 -7.38
CA SER A 33 -8.19 -3.04 -8.44
C SER A 33 -9.69 -3.05 -8.70
N TRP A 34 -10.11 -2.34 -9.74
CA TRP A 34 -11.52 -2.21 -10.10
C TRP A 34 -12.19 -3.55 -10.45
N PHE A 35 -11.41 -4.56 -10.83
CA PHE A 35 -11.90 -5.93 -11.03
C PHE A 35 -11.85 -6.76 -9.75
N ALA A 36 -10.74 -6.72 -9.01
CA ALA A 36 -10.59 -7.57 -7.83
C ALA A 36 -11.47 -7.10 -6.67
N LEU A 37 -11.74 -5.80 -6.55
CA LEU A 37 -12.55 -5.25 -5.46
C LEU A 37 -14.00 -5.79 -5.46
N PRO A 38 -14.81 -5.65 -6.53
CA PRO A 38 -16.17 -6.20 -6.54
C PRO A 38 -16.16 -7.73 -6.42
N PHE A 39 -15.20 -8.40 -7.07
CA PHE A 39 -15.02 -9.84 -6.94
C PHE A 39 -14.79 -10.25 -5.47
N LEU A 40 -13.85 -9.59 -4.77
CA LEU A 40 -13.56 -9.86 -3.36
C LEU A 40 -14.75 -9.56 -2.45
N CYS A 41 -15.54 -8.50 -2.72
CA CYS A 41 -16.74 -8.18 -1.96
C CYS A 41 -17.83 -9.27 -2.11
N VAL A 42 -18.07 -9.75 -3.33
CA VAL A 42 -19.02 -10.84 -3.57
C VAL A 42 -18.50 -12.15 -2.97
N TRP A 43 -17.23 -12.44 -3.20
CA TRP A 43 -16.53 -13.61 -2.68
C TRP A 43 -16.62 -13.66 -1.14
N ILE A 44 -16.20 -12.62 -0.44
CA ILE A 44 -16.22 -12.61 1.03
C ILE A 44 -17.64 -12.73 1.58
N SER A 45 -18.65 -12.19 0.89
CA SER A 45 -20.07 -12.35 1.28
C SER A 45 -20.51 -13.81 1.20
N PHE A 46 -20.21 -14.50 0.09
CA PHE A 46 -20.53 -15.93 -0.07
C PHE A 46 -19.79 -16.80 0.95
N TRP A 47 -18.50 -16.51 1.15
CA TRP A 47 -17.69 -17.22 2.14
C TRP A 47 -18.20 -17.00 3.57
N THR A 48 -18.67 -15.80 3.91
CA THR A 48 -19.27 -15.51 5.22
C THR A 48 -20.45 -16.42 5.50
N MET A 49 -21.30 -16.70 4.50
CA MET A 49 -22.40 -17.66 4.67
C MET A 49 -21.88 -19.06 5.00
N GLY A 50 -20.86 -19.55 4.29
CA GLY A 50 -20.23 -20.84 4.57
C GLY A 50 -19.59 -20.90 5.97
N GLY A 51 -18.93 -19.83 6.39
CA GLY A 51 -18.35 -19.71 7.73
C GLY A 51 -19.42 -19.72 8.83
N VAL A 52 -20.55 -19.04 8.62
CA VAL A 52 -21.69 -19.07 9.56
C VAL A 52 -22.28 -20.48 9.65
N MET A 53 -22.47 -21.16 8.52
CA MET A 53 -22.96 -22.55 8.51
C MET A 53 -22.00 -23.49 9.26
N ALA A 54 -20.70 -23.41 8.98
CA ALA A 54 -19.70 -24.20 9.70
C ALA A 54 -19.63 -23.87 11.20
N ALA A 55 -19.77 -22.59 11.58
CA ALA A 55 -19.84 -22.19 12.97
C ALA A 55 -21.09 -22.74 13.68
N THR A 56 -22.25 -22.71 13.01
CA THR A 56 -23.47 -23.29 13.57
C THR A 56 -23.37 -24.80 13.74
N GLU A 57 -22.70 -25.49 12.81
CA GLU A 57 -22.47 -26.93 12.90
C GLU A 57 -21.48 -27.25 14.04
N LEU A 58 -20.42 -26.46 14.19
CA LEU A 58 -19.46 -26.59 15.29
C LEU A 58 -20.13 -26.48 16.66
N LEU A 59 -21.07 -25.55 16.81
CA LEU A 59 -21.85 -25.40 18.05
C LEU A 59 -22.77 -26.60 18.33
N ARG A 60 -23.12 -27.39 17.31
CA ARG A 60 -23.95 -28.59 17.45
C ARG A 60 -23.13 -29.85 17.72
N THR A 61 -22.03 -30.03 16.99
CA THR A 61 -21.25 -31.28 17.00
C THR A 61 -20.03 -31.22 17.93
N GLY A 62 -19.48 -30.03 18.18
CA GLY A 62 -18.27 -29.86 18.98
C GLY A 62 -17.00 -30.42 18.34
N GLU A 63 -17.00 -30.70 17.04
CA GLU A 63 -15.87 -31.33 16.36
C GLU A 63 -14.61 -30.47 16.37
N ALA A 64 -13.53 -30.99 16.97
CA ALA A 64 -12.26 -30.29 17.09
C ALA A 64 -11.62 -29.96 15.72
N PHE A 65 -11.78 -30.84 14.73
CA PHE A 65 -11.30 -30.59 13.37
C PHE A 65 -11.98 -29.36 12.77
N LEU A 66 -13.31 -29.29 12.87
CA LEU A 66 -14.10 -28.16 12.39
C LEU A 66 -13.71 -26.87 13.11
N ALA A 67 -13.41 -26.93 14.42
CA ALA A 67 -12.93 -25.78 15.19
C ALA A 67 -11.60 -25.23 14.66
N ILE A 68 -10.60 -26.11 14.48
CA ILE A 68 -9.27 -25.74 13.96
C ILE A 68 -9.40 -25.20 12.53
N TRP A 69 -10.20 -25.86 11.70
CA TRP A 69 -10.48 -25.42 10.34
C TRP A 69 -11.12 -24.03 10.32
N LEU A 70 -12.08 -23.76 11.21
CA LEU A 70 -12.76 -22.46 11.31
C LEU A 70 -11.81 -21.34 11.76
N ILE A 71 -10.82 -21.63 12.59
CA ILE A 71 -9.76 -20.67 12.95
C ILE A 71 -8.95 -20.29 11.71
N GLY A 72 -8.48 -21.27 10.94
CA GLY A 72 -7.75 -21.01 9.69
C GLY A 72 -8.60 -20.23 8.69
N TRP A 73 -9.87 -20.58 8.59
CA TRP A 73 -10.85 -19.88 7.76
C TRP A 73 -11.05 -18.42 8.20
N ALA A 74 -11.17 -18.16 9.50
CA ALA A 74 -11.33 -16.81 10.05
C ALA A 74 -10.11 -15.92 9.78
N VAL A 75 -8.89 -16.49 9.84
CA VAL A 75 -7.66 -15.77 9.48
C VAL A 75 -7.67 -15.38 8.00
N ALA A 76 -8.07 -16.29 7.10
CA ALA A 76 -8.18 -16.00 5.67
C ALA A 76 -9.25 -14.93 5.39
N TRP A 77 -10.39 -15.01 6.06
CA TRP A 77 -11.46 -14.01 5.97
C TRP A 77 -10.98 -12.63 6.41
N LEU A 78 -10.30 -12.55 7.55
CA LEU A 78 -9.77 -11.28 8.08
C LEU A 78 -8.74 -10.66 7.13
N PHE A 79 -7.90 -11.49 6.50
CA PHE A 79 -6.94 -11.02 5.50
C PHE A 79 -7.63 -10.45 4.25
N ALA A 80 -8.69 -11.10 3.76
CA ALA A 80 -9.48 -10.59 2.64
C ALA A 80 -10.20 -9.27 2.99
N ALA A 81 -10.83 -9.20 4.18
CA ALA A 81 -11.50 -7.99 4.67
C ALA A 81 -10.52 -6.81 4.81
N ALA A 82 -9.33 -7.05 5.37
CA ALA A 82 -8.29 -6.03 5.49
C ALA A 82 -7.80 -5.53 4.12
N SER A 83 -7.72 -6.42 3.12
CA SER A 83 -7.35 -6.07 1.75
C SER A 83 -8.42 -5.20 1.07
N ILE A 84 -9.71 -5.51 1.28
CA ILE A 84 -10.82 -4.67 0.80
C ILE A 84 -10.77 -3.30 1.47
N LEU A 85 -10.61 -3.25 2.79
CA LEU A 85 -10.53 -2.00 3.56
C LEU A 85 -9.35 -1.13 3.08
N TRP A 86 -8.20 -1.74 2.81
CA TRP A 86 -7.04 -1.03 2.27
C TRP A 86 -7.29 -0.49 0.86
N GLN A 87 -7.92 -1.24 -0.02
CA GLN A 87 -8.26 -0.74 -1.35
C GLN A 87 -9.28 0.41 -1.29
N LEU A 88 -10.25 0.36 -0.37
CA LEU A 88 -11.26 1.39 -0.23
C LEU A 88 -10.71 2.68 0.40
N ALA A 89 -10.02 2.55 1.53
CA ALA A 89 -9.67 3.68 2.40
C ALA A 89 -8.16 3.84 2.65
N GLY A 90 -7.33 2.97 2.10
CA GLY A 90 -5.87 3.00 2.23
C GLY A 90 -5.26 4.20 1.49
N ARG A 91 -4.44 4.96 2.21
CA ARG A 91 -3.59 6.01 1.67
C ARG A 91 -2.26 6.00 2.42
N GLU A 92 -1.19 6.21 1.67
CA GLU A 92 0.14 6.44 2.20
C GLU A 92 0.44 7.93 2.14
N GLU A 93 0.83 8.52 3.26
CA GLU A 93 1.15 9.93 3.37
C GLU A 93 2.64 10.02 3.74
N ILE A 94 3.41 10.68 2.89
CA ILE A 94 4.86 10.83 2.99
C ILE A 94 5.14 12.30 3.30
N ALA A 95 5.67 12.61 4.48
CA ALA A 95 6.02 13.97 4.87
C ALA A 95 7.50 14.06 5.19
N VAL A 96 8.11 15.23 4.96
CA VAL A 96 9.46 15.54 5.41
C VAL A 96 9.36 16.68 6.41
N VAL A 97 9.72 16.42 7.67
CA VAL A 97 9.61 17.40 8.75
C VAL A 97 10.97 17.53 9.43
N GLY A 98 11.55 18.74 9.40
CA GLY A 98 12.84 19.01 10.03
C GLY A 98 14.03 18.21 9.46
N GLY A 99 13.90 17.69 8.23
CA GLY A 99 14.89 16.80 7.62
C GLY A 99 14.66 15.31 7.88
N ASP A 100 13.67 14.94 8.69
CA ASP A 100 13.28 13.55 8.93
C ASP A 100 12.14 13.10 8.01
N LEU A 101 12.16 11.82 7.63
CA LEU A 101 11.16 11.20 6.76
C LEU A 101 10.05 10.57 7.61
N LEU A 102 8.83 11.08 7.47
CA LEU A 102 7.63 10.54 8.09
C LEU A 102 6.81 9.76 7.06
N LEU A 103 6.64 8.47 7.32
CA LEU A 103 5.75 7.59 6.55
C LEU A 103 4.50 7.30 7.38
N ARG A 104 3.35 7.83 6.97
CA ARG A 104 2.06 7.60 7.63
C ARG A 104 1.15 6.78 6.74
N LEU A 105 0.87 5.55 7.17
CA LEU A 105 -0.12 4.68 6.53
C LEU A 105 -1.46 4.95 7.19
N ARG A 106 -2.48 5.27 6.40
CA ARG A 106 -3.83 5.54 6.91
C ARG A 106 -4.85 4.70 6.16
N ALA A 107 -5.64 3.93 6.89
CA ALA A 107 -6.72 3.10 6.39
C ALA A 107 -7.96 3.35 7.24
N GLY A 108 -8.78 4.32 6.82
CA GLY A 108 -9.96 4.75 7.60
C GLY A 108 -9.58 5.22 9.02
N PRO A 109 -10.12 4.59 10.09
CA PRO A 109 -9.82 4.96 11.48
C PRO A 109 -8.42 4.52 11.94
N PHE A 110 -7.80 3.57 11.24
CA PHE A 110 -6.46 3.11 11.58
C PHE A 110 -5.42 3.99 10.92
N SER A 111 -4.49 4.52 11.73
CA SER A 111 -3.31 5.21 11.22
C SER A 111 -2.06 4.69 11.90
N ARG A 112 -1.01 4.47 11.12
CA ARG A 112 0.29 4.02 11.60
C ARG A 112 1.35 4.95 11.04
N THR A 113 1.97 5.72 11.93
CA THR A 113 3.06 6.63 11.57
C THR A 113 4.40 5.99 11.93
N ARG A 114 5.37 6.08 11.02
CA ARG A 114 6.77 5.71 11.25
C ARG A 114 7.65 6.89 10.89
N ALA A 115 8.48 7.33 11.83
CA ALA A 115 9.47 8.36 11.62
C ALA A 115 10.83 7.72 11.40
N TYR A 116 11.53 8.17 10.37
CA TYR A 116 12.89 7.75 10.02
C TYR A 116 13.79 8.98 9.99
N ARG A 117 14.95 8.88 10.65
CA ARG A 117 15.91 9.98 10.70
C ARG A 117 16.53 10.20 9.33
N GLY A 118 16.48 11.42 8.81
CA GLY A 118 16.96 11.72 7.46
C GLY A 118 18.45 11.44 7.27
N GLY A 119 19.25 11.60 8.32
CA GLY A 119 20.69 11.31 8.30
C GLY A 119 21.04 9.81 8.17
N GLU A 120 20.07 8.93 8.41
CA GLU A 120 20.24 7.46 8.35
C GLU A 120 19.54 6.84 7.13
N VAL A 121 18.88 7.66 6.30
CA VAL A 121 18.35 7.24 5.00
C VAL A 121 19.52 7.18 4.02
N ARG A 122 19.74 6.02 3.39
CA ARG A 122 20.78 5.83 2.36
C ARG A 122 20.21 5.10 1.15
N ASN A 123 20.88 5.22 0.00
CA ASN A 123 20.54 4.49 -1.24
C ASN A 123 19.06 4.61 -1.65
N LEU A 124 18.54 5.84 -1.68
CA LEU A 124 17.16 6.08 -2.11
C LEU A 124 17.03 5.76 -3.61
N ARG A 125 16.26 4.72 -3.93
CA ARG A 125 16.09 4.21 -5.28
C ARG A 125 14.63 3.98 -5.63
N ALA A 126 14.26 4.37 -6.85
CA ALA A 126 13.03 3.89 -7.47
C ALA A 126 13.29 2.43 -7.90
N SER A 127 12.54 1.49 -7.34
CA SER A 127 12.61 0.08 -7.70
C SER A 127 11.71 -0.16 -8.90
N VAL A 128 12.22 -0.83 -9.93
CA VAL A 128 11.38 -1.42 -10.97
C VAL A 128 10.40 -2.38 -10.29
N GLN A 129 9.10 -2.12 -10.42
CA GLN A 129 8.10 -3.04 -9.90
C GLN A 129 8.04 -4.26 -10.83
N THR A 130 8.36 -5.42 -10.27
CA THR A 130 8.23 -6.71 -10.94
C THR A 130 6.75 -7.02 -11.19
N ILE A 131 6.44 -7.93 -12.10
CA ILE A 131 5.06 -8.42 -12.33
C ILE A 131 4.44 -8.93 -11.02
N PHE A 132 5.24 -9.57 -10.15
CA PHE A 132 4.83 -10.01 -8.82
C PHE A 132 4.46 -8.83 -7.92
N ASP A 133 5.28 -7.77 -7.91
CA ASP A 133 5.00 -6.52 -7.18
C ASP A 133 3.72 -5.85 -7.68
N ARG A 134 3.49 -5.87 -9.00
CA ARG A 134 2.26 -5.34 -9.65
C ARG A 134 1.01 -6.17 -9.36
N SER A 135 1.15 -7.47 -9.08
CA SER A 135 0.02 -8.36 -8.74
C SER A 135 -0.46 -8.16 -7.29
N GLN A 136 0.40 -7.67 -6.41
CA GLN A 136 0.12 -7.51 -4.98
C GLN A 136 -0.48 -6.15 -4.62
N VAL A 137 -0.81 -5.35 -5.62
CA VAL A 137 -1.16 -3.93 -5.49
C VAL A 137 -2.53 -3.67 -4.82
N GLY A 138 -3.23 -4.73 -4.41
CA GLY A 138 -4.46 -4.67 -3.60
C GLY A 138 -4.32 -5.20 -2.17
N PHE A 139 -3.14 -5.70 -1.77
CA PHE A 139 -2.91 -6.15 -0.40
C PHE A 139 -2.53 -4.99 0.49
N ALA A 140 -2.99 -5.05 1.73
CA ALA A 140 -2.60 -4.10 2.74
C ALA A 140 -1.07 -4.18 3.00
N PRO A 141 -0.42 -3.06 3.30
CA PRO A 141 1.04 -2.89 3.36
C PRO A 141 1.66 -3.55 4.61
N PHE A 142 1.04 -4.58 5.15
CA PHE A 142 1.61 -5.38 6.23
C PHE A 142 2.94 -6.01 5.78
N LEU A 143 3.05 -6.38 4.49
CA LEU A 143 4.27 -6.84 3.82
C LEU A 143 5.09 -5.66 3.27
N ASN A 144 5.67 -4.85 4.17
CA ASN A 144 6.43 -3.60 3.92
C ASN A 144 7.76 -3.74 3.10
N TRP A 145 7.92 -4.75 2.26
CA TRP A 145 9.17 -5.04 1.52
C TRP A 145 9.12 -4.68 0.02
N MET A 146 7.95 -4.38 -0.54
CA MET A 146 7.71 -4.29 -1.99
C MET A 146 7.31 -2.89 -2.49
N GLY A 147 7.61 -1.82 -1.76
CA GLY A 147 7.32 -0.45 -2.19
C GLY A 147 8.07 -0.03 -3.46
N ALA A 148 7.46 0.88 -4.25
CA ALA A 148 8.06 1.42 -5.49
C ALA A 148 9.31 2.26 -5.23
N VAL A 149 9.40 2.88 -4.05
CA VAL A 149 10.59 3.61 -3.60
C VAL A 149 11.18 2.87 -2.41
N LYS A 150 12.49 2.59 -2.47
CA LYS A 150 13.22 1.86 -1.43
C LYS A 150 14.37 2.71 -0.92
N PHE A 151 14.63 2.62 0.38
CA PHE A 151 15.83 3.18 1.00
C PHE A 151 16.38 2.21 2.04
N ASP A 152 17.68 2.33 2.31
CA ASP A 152 18.34 1.56 3.33
C ASP A 152 18.41 2.40 4.62
N HIS A 153 18.06 1.76 5.74
CA HIS A 153 18.11 2.34 7.07
C HIS A 153 18.82 1.35 8.00
N GLY A 154 20.08 1.64 8.33
CA GLY A 154 20.96 0.70 9.00
C GLY A 154 21.13 -0.60 8.19
N ALA A 155 20.75 -1.74 8.77
CA ALA A 155 20.81 -3.05 8.13
C ALA A 155 19.49 -3.50 7.46
N ARG A 156 18.49 -2.60 7.32
CA ARG A 156 17.18 -2.93 6.73
C ARG A 156 16.85 -2.05 5.54
N THR A 157 16.39 -2.65 4.45
CA THR A 157 15.77 -1.92 3.34
C THR A 157 14.27 -1.73 3.61
N ILE A 158 13.81 -0.49 3.57
CA ILE A 158 12.41 -0.10 3.75
C ILE A 158 11.84 0.32 2.40
N GLY A 159 10.73 -0.28 1.98
CA GLY A 159 9.99 0.11 0.78
C GLY A 159 8.70 0.84 1.11
N PHE A 160 8.37 1.88 0.35
CA PHE A 160 7.11 2.64 0.44
C PHE A 160 6.61 3.07 -0.94
N ALA A 161 5.45 3.74 -1.01
CA ALA A 161 4.76 4.10 -2.26
C ALA A 161 4.31 2.85 -3.04
N GLY A 162 3.65 1.92 -2.37
CA GLY A 162 3.16 0.68 -2.98
C GLY A 162 2.14 0.96 -4.10
N GLY A 163 2.36 0.39 -5.30
CA GLY A 163 1.42 0.51 -6.42
C GLY A 163 1.54 1.78 -7.27
N VAL A 164 2.57 2.58 -7.03
CA VAL A 164 3.01 3.71 -7.85
C VAL A 164 3.81 3.19 -9.05
N ASP A 165 3.64 3.79 -10.23
CA ASP A 165 4.42 3.37 -11.41
C ASP A 165 5.87 3.83 -11.33
N GLU A 166 6.77 3.22 -12.10
CA GLU A 166 8.21 3.52 -12.06
C GLU A 166 8.52 5.01 -12.31
N ALA A 167 7.84 5.62 -13.28
CA ALA A 167 7.99 7.04 -13.57
C ALA A 167 7.55 7.94 -12.40
N GLU A 168 6.48 7.56 -11.71
CA GLU A 168 5.98 8.29 -10.55
C GLU A 168 6.84 8.04 -9.30
N ALA A 169 7.43 6.85 -9.17
CA ALA A 169 8.42 6.54 -8.14
C ALA A 169 9.70 7.37 -8.32
N ALA A 170 10.13 7.60 -9.57
CA ALA A 170 11.24 8.49 -9.89
C ALA A 170 10.91 9.96 -9.52
N MET A 171 9.68 10.42 -9.78
CA MET A 171 9.24 11.75 -9.35
C MET A 171 9.26 11.90 -7.83
N ILE A 172 8.79 10.89 -7.09
CA ILE A 172 8.80 10.89 -5.62
C ILE A 172 10.25 10.88 -5.10
N ARG A 173 11.13 10.07 -5.70
CA ARG A 173 12.57 10.08 -5.37
C ARG A 173 13.18 11.47 -5.55
N ASP A 174 12.96 12.10 -6.70
CA ASP A 174 13.55 13.41 -7.00
C ASP A 174 13.01 14.52 -6.09
N TRP A 175 11.75 14.40 -5.67
CA TRP A 175 11.17 15.29 -4.68
C TRP A 175 11.81 15.12 -3.29
N LEU A 176 12.11 13.88 -2.89
CA LEU A 176 12.76 13.53 -1.62
C LEU A 176 14.24 13.92 -1.58
N VAL A 177 15.01 13.65 -2.63
CA VAL A 177 16.44 14.01 -2.71
C VAL A 177 16.66 15.51 -2.49
N LYS A 178 15.75 16.35 -3.01
CA LYS A 178 15.84 17.81 -2.84
C LYS A 178 15.61 18.28 -1.40
N ARG A 179 14.98 17.47 -0.56
CA ARG A 179 14.49 17.85 0.78
C ARG A 179 15.15 17.07 1.92
N LEU A 180 15.77 15.93 1.63
CA LEU A 180 16.52 15.15 2.60
C LEU A 180 17.97 15.64 2.73
N PRO A 181 18.63 15.45 3.89
CA PRO A 181 20.04 15.77 4.07
C PRO A 181 20.91 14.99 3.07
N ARG A 182 22.06 15.55 2.66
CA ARG A 182 22.98 14.97 1.64
C ARG A 182 23.30 13.48 1.82
N ALA A 183 23.24 12.94 3.04
CA ALA A 183 23.43 11.52 3.33
C ALA A 183 22.43 10.57 2.64
N ALA A 184 21.29 11.09 2.17
CA ALA A 184 20.22 10.34 1.52
C ALA A 184 20.36 10.20 -0.02
N THR A 185 21.38 10.82 -0.60
CA THR A 185 21.69 10.80 -2.05
C THR A 185 22.82 9.82 -2.32
#